data_AF-A0A3Q3FA96-F1
#
_entry.id   AF-A0A3Q3FA96-F1
#
_cell.length_a   1.000
_cell.length_b   1.000
_cell.length_c   1.000
_cell.angle_alpha   90.00
_cell.angle_beta   90.00
_cell.angle_gamma   90.00
#
_symmetry.space_group_name_H-M   'P 1'
#
loop_
_entity.id
_entity.type
_entity.pdbx_description
1 polymer ?
#
loop_
_entity_poly.entity_id
_entity_poly.type
_entity_poly.pdbx_seq_one_letter_code
_entity_poly.pdbx_strand_id
1 'polypeptide(L)'
;MKIHLQSKVEDVSEGDICDITDEGAVAVEPELKNATMDKLNSKMTKLAWIGLYRDKEQKWRWTGEELATNIQTWADGEPLDNETFAATYWHCDRKGWHGVRSDREIPFFCFNLMVDDVKKTWEEALEHCRETHTDLTSLNSETEQRLALSEIQHDHITERVWIGLRFFGDRWLWVNGDPLVYEAWPEGDQEHQCPLRKRCGALTKEGHWENWDCVEKLHFICY
;
A
#
# COMPACT_ATOMS: atom_id res chain seq x y z
N MET A 1 17.83 -14.88 -18.14
CA MET A 1 17.42 -14.22 -16.89
C MET A 1 18.66 -13.60 -16.27
N LYS A 2 18.72 -12.28 -16.24
CA LYS A 2 19.69 -11.49 -15.47
C LYS A 2 19.02 -10.15 -15.21
N ILE A 3 18.42 -10.03 -14.03
CA ILE A 3 17.91 -8.78 -13.48
C ILE A 3 19.10 -8.18 -12.73
N HIS A 4 19.45 -6.95 -13.03
CA HIS A 4 20.41 -6.18 -12.26
C HIS A 4 19.77 -4.83 -11.98
N LEU A 5 19.11 -4.76 -10.84
CA LEU A 5 18.61 -3.53 -10.26
C LEU A 5 19.58 -3.17 -9.15
N GLN A 6 20.40 -2.13 -9.36
CA GLN A 6 21.07 -1.44 -8.27
C GLN A 6 20.90 0.07 -8.47
N SER A 7 20.23 0.71 -7.52
CA SER A 7 20.84 1.88 -6.89
C SER A 7 20.31 1.98 -5.46
N LYS A 8 21.25 1.86 -4.52
CA LYS A 8 21.10 1.95 -3.08
C LYS A 8 20.50 3.31 -2.68
N VAL A 9 19.50 3.29 -1.79
CA VAL A 9 19.19 4.42 -0.90
C VAL A 9 19.10 3.82 0.51
N GLU A 10 20.12 4.03 1.33
CA GLU A 10 20.05 3.90 2.81
C GLU A 10 19.62 5.28 3.34
N ASP A 11 18.74 5.46 4.32
CA ASP A 11 18.54 4.67 5.55
C ASP A 11 17.13 4.04 5.63
N VAL A 12 17.10 2.72 5.75
CA VAL A 12 15.92 1.85 5.84
C VAL A 12 16.29 0.81 6.92
N SER A 13 15.61 0.84 8.07
CA SER A 13 16.01 0.14 9.31
C SER A 13 15.33 -1.22 9.44
N GLU A 14 16.12 -2.26 9.77
CA GLU A 14 15.74 -3.68 9.96
C GLU A 14 14.24 -3.91 10.28
N GLY A 15 13.50 -4.36 9.26
CA GLY A 15 12.07 -4.66 9.33
C GLY A 15 11.31 -4.48 8.00
N ASP A 16 11.90 -3.81 7.01
CA ASP A 16 11.21 -3.51 5.75
C ASP A 16 11.06 -4.73 4.81
N ILE A 17 9.83 -5.06 4.39
CA ILE A 17 9.60 -5.81 3.14
C ILE A 17 9.92 -4.89 1.95
N CYS A 18 11.21 -4.73 1.72
CA CYS A 18 11.78 -4.55 0.40
C CYS A 18 12.92 -5.56 0.27
N ASP A 19 12.59 -6.84 0.41
CA ASP A 19 13.51 -7.91 0.08
C ASP A 19 13.71 -7.85 -1.44
N ILE A 20 14.87 -7.36 -1.88
CA ILE A 20 15.38 -7.57 -3.25
C ILE A 20 15.67 -9.06 -3.37
N THR A 21 14.63 -9.87 -3.42
CA THR A 21 14.72 -11.19 -4.04
C THR A 21 14.88 -10.96 -5.54
N ASP A 22 15.36 -11.96 -6.26
CA ASP A 22 15.62 -11.95 -7.71
C ASP A 22 14.37 -11.65 -8.60
N GLU A 23 13.31 -11.04 -8.06
CA GLU A 23 11.97 -10.88 -8.64
C GLU A 23 11.43 -9.44 -8.74
N GLY A 24 12.19 -8.40 -8.34
CA GLY A 24 11.94 -7.01 -8.78
C GLY A 24 11.25 -6.07 -7.79
N ALA A 25 11.24 -4.78 -8.13
CA ALA A 25 10.73 -3.68 -7.29
C ALA A 25 9.23 -3.84 -6.97
N VAL A 26 8.83 -3.47 -5.75
CA VAL A 26 7.44 -3.56 -5.28
C VAL A 26 6.53 -2.63 -6.07
N ALA A 27 5.33 -3.14 -6.31
CA ALA A 27 4.23 -2.51 -6.99
C ALA A 27 3.90 -1.13 -6.40
N VAL A 28 3.89 -0.13 -7.25
CA VAL A 28 2.91 0.95 -7.07
C VAL A 28 1.69 0.46 -7.81
N GLU A 29 0.76 -0.21 -7.16
CA GLU A 29 -0.48 -0.63 -7.82
C GLU A 29 -1.26 0.56 -8.41
N PRO A 30 -2.09 0.32 -9.44
CA PRO A 30 -2.96 1.35 -10.04
C PRO A 30 -4.00 1.87 -9.03
N GLU A 31 -4.22 1.14 -7.94
CA GLU A 31 -5.19 1.44 -6.88
C GLU A 31 -4.61 2.28 -5.72
N LEU A 32 -3.31 2.61 -5.75
CA LEU A 32 -2.74 3.76 -5.03
C LEU A 32 -3.29 5.03 -5.68
N LYS A 33 -4.60 5.21 -5.47
CA LYS A 33 -5.43 6.27 -6.02
C LYS A 33 -4.69 7.57 -5.93
N ASN A 34 -4.92 8.40 -6.94
CA ASN A 34 -4.45 9.77 -7.10
C ASN A 34 -4.05 10.47 -5.80
N ALA A 35 -4.81 10.38 -4.70
CA ALA A 35 -4.40 10.90 -3.38
C ALA A 35 -3.04 10.41 -2.83
N THR A 36 -2.75 9.11 -2.81
CA THR A 36 -1.47 8.58 -2.30
C THR A 36 -0.34 8.87 -3.28
N MET A 37 -0.62 8.75 -4.58
CA MET A 37 0.31 9.14 -5.64
C MET A 37 0.59 10.65 -5.63
N ASP A 38 -0.39 11.51 -5.39
CA ASP A 38 -0.28 12.97 -5.28
C ASP A 38 0.54 13.36 -4.05
N LYS A 39 0.30 12.68 -2.91
CA LYS A 39 1.13 12.83 -1.69
C LYS A 39 2.59 12.47 -1.99
N LEU A 40 2.85 11.34 -2.66
CA LEU A 40 4.18 10.87 -3.04
C LEU A 40 4.86 11.81 -4.05
N ASN A 41 4.12 12.21 -5.08
CA ASN A 41 4.48 13.17 -6.12
C ASN A 41 4.87 14.52 -5.53
N SER A 42 4.12 15.05 -4.57
CA SER A 42 4.44 16.34 -3.95
C SER A 42 5.80 16.38 -3.22
N LYS A 43 6.31 15.21 -2.82
CA LYS A 43 7.61 15.05 -2.16
C LYS A 43 8.75 14.69 -3.14
N MET A 44 8.43 14.38 -4.39
CA MET A 44 9.42 13.97 -5.39
C MET A 44 10.16 15.16 -6.02
N THR A 45 11.48 15.02 -6.12
CA THR A 45 12.33 15.93 -6.90
C THR A 45 13.08 15.20 -8.03
N LYS A 46 12.91 13.88 -8.16
CA LYS A 46 13.57 13.01 -9.15
C LYS A 46 12.62 11.91 -9.64
N LEU A 47 12.95 11.32 -10.79
CA LEU A 47 12.31 10.09 -11.29
C LEU A 47 12.45 8.96 -10.28
N ALA A 48 11.39 8.17 -10.18
CA ALA A 48 11.33 6.98 -9.37
C ALA A 48 10.63 5.85 -10.14
N TRP A 49 11.19 4.65 -10.06
CA TRP A 49 10.57 3.45 -10.58
C TRP A 49 9.19 3.25 -9.96
N ILE A 50 8.25 2.82 -10.79
CA ILE A 50 6.97 2.26 -10.36
C ILE A 50 6.92 0.79 -10.78
N GLY A 51 6.03 0.02 -10.16
CA GLY A 51 5.89 -1.41 -10.46
C GLY A 51 5.26 -1.76 -11.82
N LEU A 52 5.20 -0.81 -12.76
CA LEU A 52 4.61 -1.03 -14.08
C LEU A 52 5.67 -1.52 -15.06
N TYR A 53 5.44 -2.68 -15.68
CA TYR A 53 6.36 -3.28 -16.64
C TYR A 53 5.64 -3.94 -17.81
N ARG A 54 6.35 -4.15 -18.91
CA ARG A 54 5.85 -4.79 -20.13
C ARG A 54 6.32 -6.23 -20.20
N ASP A 55 5.39 -7.16 -20.25
CA ASP A 55 5.65 -8.60 -20.25
C ASP A 55 6.15 -9.13 -21.61
N LYS A 56 6.38 -10.44 -21.69
CA LYS A 56 6.82 -11.12 -22.93
C LYS A 56 5.80 -11.04 -24.06
N GLU A 57 4.53 -10.83 -23.74
CA GLU A 57 3.42 -10.66 -24.69
C GLU A 57 3.22 -9.18 -25.09
N GLN A 58 4.13 -8.29 -24.69
CA GLN A 58 4.06 -6.84 -24.91
C GLN A 58 2.88 -6.16 -24.21
N LYS A 59 2.38 -6.75 -23.11
CA LYS A 59 1.29 -6.19 -22.30
C LYS A 59 1.85 -5.55 -21.04
N TRP A 60 1.31 -4.39 -20.69
CA TRP A 60 1.62 -3.73 -19.42
C TRP A 60 0.99 -4.48 -18.25
N ARG A 61 1.77 -4.67 -17.19
CA ARG A 61 1.42 -5.39 -15.97
C ARG A 61 2.00 -4.69 -14.77
N TRP A 62 1.30 -4.81 -13.66
CA TRP A 62 1.85 -4.47 -12.36
C TRP A 62 2.62 -5.67 -11.81
N THR A 63 3.76 -5.42 -11.20
CA THR A 63 4.41 -6.38 -10.31
C THR A 63 3.37 -6.78 -9.24
N GLY A 64 3.07 -8.07 -9.06
CA GLY A 64 1.97 -8.49 -8.18
C GLY A 64 0.69 -8.98 -8.88
N GLU A 65 0.75 -9.19 -10.21
CA GLU A 65 -0.11 -10.10 -11.00
C GLU A 65 -1.25 -9.47 -11.82
N GLU A 66 -1.61 -8.19 -11.61
CA GLU A 66 -2.68 -7.57 -12.40
C GLU A 66 -2.24 -7.05 -13.78
N LEU A 67 -3.09 -7.30 -14.79
CA LEU A 67 -3.00 -6.61 -16.08
C LEU A 67 -3.29 -5.12 -15.86
N ALA A 68 -2.38 -4.26 -16.30
CA ALA A 68 -2.58 -2.83 -16.20
C ALA A 68 -3.63 -2.40 -17.24
N THR A 69 -4.89 -2.31 -16.80
CA THR A 69 -6.00 -1.80 -17.62
C THR A 69 -6.20 -0.31 -17.37
N ASN A 70 -6.66 0.42 -18.40
CA ASN A 70 -6.99 1.85 -18.30
C ASN A 70 -5.86 2.77 -17.79
N ILE A 71 -4.62 2.59 -18.28
CA ILE A 71 -3.52 3.50 -17.96
C ILE A 71 -3.74 4.86 -18.64
N GLN A 72 -4.32 5.83 -17.93
CA GLN A 72 -4.52 7.20 -18.42
C GLN A 72 -3.44 8.19 -17.94
N THR A 73 -2.40 7.67 -17.29
CA THR A 73 -1.40 8.46 -16.56
C THR A 73 -0.09 8.65 -17.34
N TRP A 74 0.05 8.09 -18.54
CA TRP A 74 1.24 8.28 -19.36
C TRP A 74 1.46 9.78 -19.69
N ALA A 75 2.72 10.18 -19.72
CA ALA A 75 3.09 11.49 -20.25
C ALA A 75 2.84 11.56 -21.76
N ASP A 76 2.74 12.78 -22.30
CA ASP A 76 2.51 12.99 -23.72
C ASP A 76 3.61 12.30 -24.57
N GLY A 77 3.20 11.34 -25.41
CA GLY A 77 4.10 10.59 -26.29
C GLY A 77 4.70 9.32 -25.69
N GLU A 78 4.33 8.97 -24.46
CA GLU A 78 4.72 7.73 -23.77
C GLU A 78 3.61 6.67 -23.85
N PRO A 79 3.94 5.37 -23.71
CA PRO A 79 5.29 4.81 -23.59
C PRO A 79 6.00 4.63 -24.94
N LEU A 80 7.34 4.71 -24.95
CA LEU A 80 8.14 4.37 -26.13
C LEU A 80 8.24 2.85 -26.38
N ASP A 81 8.27 2.44 -27.65
CA ASP A 81 8.25 1.02 -28.04
C ASP A 81 9.44 0.20 -27.53
N ASN A 82 10.59 0.81 -27.23
CA ASN A 82 11.80 0.12 -26.77
C ASN A 82 11.91 0.03 -25.24
N GLU A 83 10.95 0.57 -24.50
CA GLU A 83 10.97 0.62 -23.04
C GLU A 83 10.04 -0.43 -22.46
N THR A 84 10.53 -1.13 -21.44
CA THR A 84 9.83 -2.29 -20.86
C THR A 84 9.44 -2.07 -19.41
N PHE A 85 9.78 -0.93 -18.83
CA PHE A 85 9.46 -0.56 -17.47
C PHE A 85 8.98 0.90 -17.46
N ALA A 86 8.33 1.33 -16.40
CA ALA A 86 7.89 2.71 -16.27
C ALA A 86 8.40 3.36 -14.98
N ALA A 87 8.62 4.66 -15.04
CA ALA A 87 8.94 5.50 -13.88
C ALA A 87 8.03 6.73 -13.87
N THR A 88 7.83 7.30 -12.69
CA THR A 88 7.09 8.56 -12.53
C THR A 88 7.96 9.62 -11.87
N TYR A 89 7.64 10.88 -12.13
CA TYR A 89 8.09 11.98 -11.31
C TYR A 89 7.10 13.14 -11.39
N TRP A 90 6.95 13.85 -10.29
CA TRP A 90 6.12 15.03 -10.28
C TRP A 90 6.96 16.27 -10.56
N HIS A 91 6.79 16.80 -11.76
CA HIS A 91 7.26 18.13 -12.12
C HIS A 91 6.21 18.77 -12.99
N CYS A 92 5.98 20.07 -12.81
CA CYS A 92 4.95 20.81 -13.53
C CYS A 92 5.06 20.66 -15.05
N ASP A 93 6.28 20.42 -15.56
CA ASP A 93 6.59 20.38 -17.00
C ASP A 93 6.58 18.97 -17.63
N ARG A 94 6.53 17.87 -16.87
CA ARG A 94 6.48 16.50 -17.43
C ARG A 94 5.62 15.55 -16.59
N LYS A 95 4.38 15.94 -16.39
CA LYS A 95 3.40 15.15 -15.65
C LYS A 95 3.16 13.81 -16.36
N GLY A 96 3.08 12.75 -15.57
CA GLY A 96 2.72 11.42 -16.04
C GLY A 96 3.87 10.41 -15.93
N TRP A 97 3.55 9.18 -16.31
CA TRP A 97 4.50 8.07 -16.34
C TRP A 97 5.30 8.10 -17.64
N HIS A 98 6.56 7.71 -17.53
CA HIS A 98 7.50 7.63 -18.64
C HIS A 98 7.95 6.20 -18.79
N GLY A 99 8.03 5.71 -20.03
CA GLY A 99 8.77 4.50 -20.28
C GLY A 99 10.23 4.71 -19.89
N VAL A 100 10.84 3.65 -19.35
CA VAL A 100 12.26 3.66 -19.01
C VAL A 100 12.84 2.28 -19.30
N ARG A 101 14.09 2.28 -19.75
CA ARG A 101 14.87 1.06 -19.93
C ARG A 101 15.29 0.48 -18.57
N SER A 102 15.28 -0.85 -18.46
CA SER A 102 15.65 -1.55 -17.22
C SER A 102 17.09 -1.34 -16.74
N ASP A 103 17.99 -0.89 -17.62
CA ASP A 103 19.39 -0.64 -17.29
C ASP A 103 19.62 0.71 -16.60
N ARG A 104 18.55 1.48 -16.34
CA ARG A 104 18.62 2.76 -15.65
C ARG A 104 18.59 2.59 -14.14
N GLU A 105 19.60 3.18 -13.50
CA GLU A 105 19.68 3.34 -12.06
C GLU A 105 18.80 4.53 -11.64
N ILE A 106 17.62 4.24 -11.12
CA ILE A 106 16.63 5.21 -10.64
C ILE A 106 16.15 4.72 -9.27
N PRO A 107 15.88 5.61 -8.29
CA PRO A 107 15.31 5.19 -7.01
C PRO A 107 13.93 4.56 -7.20
N PHE A 108 13.44 3.82 -6.21
CA PHE A 108 12.09 3.28 -6.15
C PHE A 108 11.48 3.58 -4.78
N PHE A 109 10.16 3.42 -4.66
CA PHE A 109 9.47 3.58 -3.39
C PHE A 109 9.14 2.22 -2.78
N CYS A 110 9.27 2.15 -1.46
CA CYS A 110 8.74 1.08 -0.65
C CYS A 110 7.49 1.60 0.06
N PHE A 111 6.42 0.81 0.03
CA PHE A 111 5.31 0.96 0.95
C PHE A 111 5.62 0.07 2.15
N ASN A 112 5.78 0.66 3.33
CA ASN A 112 6.10 -0.08 4.53
C ASN A 112 4.89 -0.08 5.47
N LEU A 113 4.51 -1.27 5.92
CA LEU A 113 3.53 -1.46 6.97
C LEU A 113 4.27 -1.98 8.18
N MET A 114 4.02 -1.38 9.34
CA MET A 114 4.69 -1.76 10.58
C MET A 114 3.66 -2.22 11.58
N VAL A 115 3.83 -3.44 12.09
CA VAL A 115 3.04 -3.95 13.20
C VAL A 115 3.70 -3.50 14.50
N ASP A 116 2.95 -2.81 15.35
CA ASP A 116 3.42 -2.47 16.69
C ASP A 116 3.18 -3.65 17.66
N ASP A 117 4.23 -4.03 18.40
CA ASP A 117 4.22 -5.13 19.37
C ASP A 117 3.45 -4.78 20.67
N VAL A 118 3.11 -3.51 20.86
CA VAL A 118 2.30 -3.04 21.99
C VAL A 118 0.81 -3.15 21.71
N LYS A 119 0.03 -3.55 22.71
CA LYS A 119 -1.44 -3.60 22.62
C LYS A 119 -2.08 -2.32 23.15
N LYS A 120 -2.92 -1.67 22.33
CA LYS A 120 -3.58 -0.40 22.62
C LYS A 120 -5.06 -0.43 22.22
N THR A 121 -5.87 0.44 22.81
CA THR A 121 -7.22 0.70 22.29
C THR A 121 -7.14 1.31 20.90
N TRP A 122 -8.23 1.32 20.13
CA TRP A 122 -8.20 1.86 18.77
C TRP A 122 -7.79 3.34 18.76
N GLU A 123 -8.33 4.14 19.68
CA GLU A 123 -7.93 5.54 19.84
C GLU A 123 -6.47 5.72 20.26
N GLU A 124 -5.97 4.90 21.20
CA GLU A 124 -4.57 4.94 21.63
C GLU A 124 -3.60 4.51 20.52
N ALA A 125 -3.99 3.53 19.70
CA ALA A 125 -3.23 3.06 18.54
C ALA A 125 -3.15 4.14 17.45
N LEU A 126 -4.27 4.83 17.19
CA LEU A 126 -4.31 5.97 16.28
C LEU A 126 -3.35 7.09 16.70
N GLU A 127 -3.39 7.45 17.99
CA GLU A 127 -2.48 8.46 18.54
C GLU A 127 -1.03 8.01 18.41
N HIS A 128 -0.72 6.77 18.79
CA HIS A 128 0.62 6.21 18.67
C HIS A 128 1.14 6.27 17.23
N CYS A 129 0.40 5.75 16.24
CA CYS A 129 0.85 5.79 14.85
C CYS A 129 1.09 7.21 14.34
N ARG A 130 0.34 8.22 14.80
CA ARG A 130 0.56 9.62 14.41
C ARG A 130 1.74 10.28 15.11
N GLU A 131 2.14 9.76 16.28
CA GLU A 131 3.31 10.23 17.01
C GLU A 131 4.60 9.59 16.51
N THR A 132 4.57 8.31 16.14
CA THR A 132 5.75 7.50 15.78
C THR A 132 5.90 7.25 14.28
N HIS A 133 4.80 7.30 13.52
CA HIS A 133 4.72 7.00 12.09
C HIS A 133 3.85 8.05 11.36
N THR A 134 3.10 7.66 10.31
CA THR A 134 2.16 8.56 9.62
C THR A 134 0.75 8.49 10.21
N ASP A 135 0.11 7.32 10.17
CA ASP A 135 -1.25 7.10 10.67
C ASP A 135 -1.53 5.58 10.79
N LEU A 136 -2.70 5.18 11.30
CA LEU A 136 -3.18 3.79 11.17
C LEU A 136 -3.41 3.45 9.70
N THR A 137 -3.03 2.23 9.30
CA THR A 137 -3.08 1.83 7.89
C THR A 137 -4.50 1.76 7.33
N SER A 138 -4.65 2.22 6.09
CA SER A 138 -5.74 1.79 5.21
C SER A 138 -5.34 0.53 4.45
N LEU A 139 -6.33 -0.26 4.02
CA LEU A 139 -6.13 -1.42 3.15
C LEU A 139 -7.09 -1.29 1.96
N ASN A 140 -6.62 -0.66 0.89
CA ASN A 140 -7.41 -0.32 -0.29
C ASN A 140 -7.14 -1.22 -1.50
N SER A 141 -6.40 -2.32 -1.34
CA SER A 141 -6.24 -3.36 -2.35
C SER A 141 -5.92 -4.72 -1.74
N GLU A 142 -6.01 -5.77 -2.55
CA GLU A 142 -5.60 -7.12 -2.17
C GLU A 142 -4.10 -7.18 -1.83
N THR A 143 -3.25 -6.42 -2.53
CA THR A 143 -1.81 -6.35 -2.21
C THR A 143 -1.54 -5.68 -0.89
N GLU A 144 -2.18 -4.54 -0.59
CA GLU A 144 -2.02 -3.90 0.73
C GLU A 144 -2.45 -4.85 1.85
N GLN A 145 -3.55 -5.59 1.65
CA GLN A 145 -3.99 -6.59 2.61
C GLN A 145 -2.99 -7.76 2.75
N ARG A 146 -2.45 -8.27 1.64
CA ARG A 146 -1.44 -9.33 1.64
C ARG A 146 -0.16 -8.89 2.34
N LEU A 147 0.27 -7.65 2.14
CA LEU A 147 1.42 -7.06 2.85
C LEU A 147 1.14 -7.01 4.36
N ALA A 148 -0.02 -6.49 4.77
CA ALA A 148 -0.40 -6.46 6.19
C ALA A 148 -0.39 -7.86 6.83
N LEU A 149 -0.88 -8.88 6.10
CA LEU A 149 -0.84 -10.27 6.57
C LEU A 149 0.57 -10.84 6.67
N SER A 150 1.46 -10.44 5.76
CA SER A 150 2.87 -10.82 5.81
C SER A 150 3.54 -10.29 7.08
N GLU A 151 3.28 -9.02 7.44
CA GLU A 151 3.82 -8.42 8.68
C GLU A 151 3.27 -9.10 9.93
N ILE A 152 1.96 -9.35 9.98
CA ILE A 152 1.32 -10.09 11.08
C ILE A 152 1.98 -11.47 11.27
N GLN A 153 2.28 -12.17 10.17
CA GLN A 153 2.92 -13.49 10.21
C GLN A 153 4.38 -13.40 10.62
N HIS A 154 5.11 -12.40 10.11
CA HIS A 154 6.51 -12.14 10.45
C HIS A 154 6.67 -11.94 11.96
N ASP A 155 5.81 -11.12 12.56
CA ASP A 155 5.81 -10.80 13.99
C ASP A 155 5.07 -11.83 14.86
N HIS A 156 4.66 -12.97 14.27
CA HIS A 156 3.99 -14.07 14.96
C HIS A 156 2.71 -13.66 15.70
N ILE A 157 2.01 -12.66 15.19
CA ILE A 157 0.74 -12.21 15.76
C ILE A 157 -0.37 -13.20 15.40
N THR A 158 -0.99 -13.78 16.42
CA THR A 158 -2.05 -14.80 16.27
C THR A 158 -3.45 -14.26 16.54
N GLU A 159 -3.53 -13.01 16.99
CA GLU A 159 -4.76 -12.28 17.26
C GLU A 159 -5.08 -11.33 16.08
N ARG A 160 -6.25 -10.68 16.14
CA ARG A 160 -6.61 -9.61 15.22
C ARG A 160 -5.83 -8.34 15.55
N VAL A 161 -5.65 -7.47 14.56
CA VAL A 161 -4.91 -6.21 14.72
C VAL A 161 -5.76 -5.02 14.29
N TRP A 162 -5.56 -3.86 14.91
CA TRP A 162 -6.24 -2.64 14.48
C TRP A 162 -5.73 -2.16 13.12
N ILE A 163 -6.67 -1.69 12.33
CA ILE A 163 -6.47 -0.94 11.10
C ILE A 163 -7.22 0.39 11.20
N GLY A 164 -6.95 1.33 10.30
CA GLY A 164 -7.49 2.71 10.34
C GLY A 164 -8.99 2.84 10.07
N LEU A 165 -9.75 1.74 10.11
CA LEU A 165 -11.16 1.70 9.72
C LEU A 165 -12.06 2.07 10.90
N ARG A 166 -12.98 3.02 10.71
CA ARG A 166 -13.92 3.48 11.74
C ARG A 166 -15.34 3.67 11.20
N PHE A 167 -16.33 3.27 11.97
CA PHE A 167 -17.73 3.53 11.67
C PHE A 167 -18.17 4.87 12.26
N PHE A 168 -18.45 5.84 11.39
CA PHE A 168 -18.86 7.19 11.78
C PHE A 168 -19.77 7.81 10.71
N GLY A 169 -20.86 8.45 11.15
CA GLY A 169 -21.83 9.09 10.23
C GLY A 169 -22.53 8.07 9.32
N ASP A 170 -22.93 6.93 9.87
CA ASP A 170 -23.64 5.83 9.20
C ASP A 170 -22.87 5.19 8.02
N ARG A 171 -21.53 5.23 8.08
CA ARG A 171 -20.64 4.62 7.10
C ARG A 171 -19.30 4.25 7.71
N TRP A 172 -18.61 3.31 7.07
CA TRP A 172 -17.18 3.08 7.31
C TRP A 172 -16.32 4.09 6.56
N LEU A 173 -15.20 4.46 7.18
CA LEU A 173 -14.19 5.34 6.59
C LEU A 173 -12.80 4.99 7.11
N TRP A 174 -11.77 5.30 6.30
CA TRP A 174 -10.39 5.32 6.75
C TRP A 174 -10.09 6.64 7.47
N VAL A 175 -9.54 6.57 8.68
CA VAL A 175 -9.25 7.75 9.51
C VAL A 175 -8.12 8.62 8.97
N ASN A 176 -7.24 8.04 8.15
CA ASN A 176 -6.17 8.74 7.42
C ASN A 176 -6.70 9.58 6.23
N GLY A 177 -8.01 9.51 5.96
CA GLY A 177 -8.69 10.25 4.89
C GLY A 177 -8.64 9.59 3.52
N ASP A 178 -8.05 8.40 3.41
CA ASP A 178 -8.02 7.66 2.15
C ASP A 178 -9.44 7.16 1.78
N PRO A 179 -9.75 7.05 0.49
CA PRO A 179 -11.07 6.64 0.05
C PRO A 179 -11.23 5.12 0.18
N LEU A 180 -12.34 4.68 0.77
CA LEU A 180 -12.68 3.26 0.91
C LEU A 180 -13.17 2.70 -0.44
N VAL A 181 -12.33 1.93 -1.14
CA VAL A 181 -12.67 1.28 -2.44
C VAL A 181 -12.53 -0.22 -2.47
N TYR A 182 -11.79 -0.77 -1.53
CA TYR A 182 -11.69 -2.19 -1.32
C TYR A 182 -12.40 -2.52 -0.01
N GLU A 183 -13.00 -3.71 0.05
CA GLU A 183 -13.69 -4.21 1.22
C GLU A 183 -13.45 -5.71 1.34
N ALA A 184 -12.92 -6.15 2.48
CA ALA A 184 -12.64 -7.56 2.76
C ALA A 184 -13.49 -8.09 3.93
N TRP A 185 -14.77 -7.73 3.98
CA TRP A 185 -15.70 -8.26 4.99
C TRP A 185 -16.03 -9.74 4.71
N PRO A 186 -16.22 -10.57 5.75
CA PRO A 186 -16.60 -11.97 5.57
C PRO A 186 -18.02 -12.10 5.01
N GLU A 187 -18.24 -13.12 4.17
CA GLU A 187 -19.58 -13.45 3.68
C GLU A 187 -20.50 -13.91 4.82
N GLY A 188 -21.65 -13.26 4.97
CA GLY A 188 -22.75 -13.71 5.84
C GLY A 188 -22.87 -12.98 7.19
N ASP A 189 -21.80 -12.39 7.73
CA ASP A 189 -21.91 -11.53 8.92
C ASP A 189 -22.34 -10.13 8.50
N GLN A 190 -23.48 -9.66 9.02
CA GLN A 190 -24.02 -8.33 8.72
C GLN A 190 -23.89 -7.36 9.90
N GLU A 191 -23.25 -7.74 11.01
CA GLU A 191 -23.05 -6.84 12.18
C GLU A 191 -22.30 -5.57 11.79
N HIS A 192 -21.38 -5.65 10.82
CA HIS A 192 -20.61 -4.51 10.33
C HIS A 192 -21.45 -3.49 9.55
N GLN A 193 -22.64 -3.82 9.05
CA GLN A 193 -23.44 -2.87 8.25
C GLN A 193 -24.02 -1.73 9.09
N CYS A 194 -24.34 -1.99 10.36
CA CYS A 194 -24.87 -0.98 11.27
C CYS A 194 -24.46 -1.28 12.73
N PRO A 195 -23.17 -1.14 13.08
CA PRO A 195 -22.67 -1.50 14.39
C PRO A 195 -23.15 -0.51 15.47
N LEU A 196 -23.87 -1.05 16.46
CA LEU A 196 -24.29 -0.26 17.62
C LEU A 196 -23.15 0.00 18.61
N ARG A 197 -22.18 -0.92 18.73
CA ARG A 197 -21.08 -0.84 19.70
C ARG A 197 -19.71 -1.03 19.07
N LYS A 198 -19.51 -2.14 18.35
CA LYS A 198 -18.26 -2.50 17.68
C LYS A 198 -18.01 -1.63 16.45
N ARG A 199 -17.50 -0.41 16.64
CA ARG A 199 -17.40 0.64 15.60
C ARG A 199 -15.97 0.86 15.08
N CYS A 200 -15.03 0.01 15.46
CA CYS A 200 -13.65 0.05 14.99
C CYS A 200 -13.35 -1.19 14.16
N GLY A 201 -12.59 -1.06 13.09
CA GLY A 201 -12.24 -2.18 12.23
C GLY A 201 -10.91 -2.82 12.62
N ALA A 202 -10.86 -4.14 12.57
CA ALA A 202 -9.66 -4.94 12.78
C ALA A 202 -9.44 -5.90 11.59
N LEU A 203 -8.19 -6.21 11.31
CA LEU A 203 -7.80 -7.25 10.37
C LEU A 203 -7.56 -8.56 11.14
N THR A 204 -8.16 -9.65 10.69
CA THR A 204 -7.91 -10.99 11.23
C THR A 204 -6.68 -11.62 10.57
N LYS A 205 -6.06 -12.60 11.25
CA LYS A 205 -4.96 -13.37 10.66
C LYS A 205 -5.40 -14.19 9.44
N GLU A 206 -6.69 -14.47 9.31
CA GLU A 206 -7.30 -15.14 8.16
C GLU A 206 -7.46 -14.22 6.95
N GLY A 207 -7.20 -12.92 7.08
CA GLY A 207 -7.24 -11.99 5.96
C GLY A 207 -8.59 -11.37 5.67
N HIS A 208 -9.49 -11.31 6.64
CA HIS A 208 -10.75 -10.56 6.49
C HIS A 208 -10.88 -9.48 7.56
N TRP A 209 -11.74 -8.51 7.31
CA TRP A 209 -12.04 -7.45 8.25
C TRP A 209 -13.12 -7.87 9.23
N GLU A 210 -13.05 -7.35 10.44
CA GLU A 210 -14.09 -7.48 11.44
C GLU A 210 -14.34 -6.14 12.12
N ASN A 211 -15.59 -5.88 12.49
CA ASN A 211 -15.91 -4.79 13.39
C ASN A 211 -15.70 -5.26 14.83
N TRP A 212 -15.02 -4.45 15.64
CA TRP A 212 -14.62 -4.79 16.99
C TRP A 212 -14.85 -3.65 17.98
N ASP A 213 -14.84 -3.98 19.28
CA ASP A 213 -15.06 -3.00 20.35
C ASP A 213 -13.80 -2.13 20.52
N CYS A 214 -13.95 -0.83 20.29
CA CYS A 214 -12.85 0.14 20.22
C CYS A 214 -12.02 0.20 21.52
N VAL A 215 -12.60 -0.20 22.66
CA VAL A 215 -11.93 -0.18 23.96
C VAL A 215 -11.08 -1.42 24.24
N GLU A 216 -11.16 -2.44 23.37
CA GLU A 216 -10.30 -3.62 23.46
C GLU A 216 -8.86 -3.27 23.08
N LYS A 217 -7.89 -3.96 23.69
CA LYS A 217 -6.47 -3.72 23.42
C LYS A 217 -5.92 -4.74 22.45
N LEU A 218 -5.53 -4.28 21.27
CA LEU A 218 -4.97 -5.11 20.19
C LEU A 218 -3.63 -4.53 19.72
N HIS A 219 -2.83 -5.37 19.07
CA HIS A 219 -1.75 -4.90 18.19
C HIS A 219 -2.35 -4.09 17.04
N PHE A 220 -1.55 -3.33 16.32
CA PHE A 220 -2.04 -2.42 15.29
C PHE A 220 -1.00 -2.19 14.21
N ILE A 221 -1.46 -1.82 13.01
CA ILE A 221 -0.61 -1.58 11.85
C ILE A 221 -0.55 -0.09 11.55
N CYS A 222 0.65 0.47 11.60
CA CYS A 222 0.97 1.82 11.13
C CYS A 222 1.60 1.79 9.72
N TYR A 223 1.72 2.96 9.10
CA TYR A 223 2.48 3.18 7.86
C TYR A 223 3.17 4.55 7.85
#